data_AF-A0A067CD91-F1
#
_entry.id   AF-A0A067CD91-F1
#
_cell.length_a   1.000
_cell.length_b   1.000
_cell.length_c   1.000
_cell.angle_alpha   90.00
_cell.angle_beta   90.00
_cell.angle_gamma   90.00
#
_symmetry.space_group_name_H-M   'P 1'
#
loop_
_entity.id
_entity.type
_entity.pdbx_description
1 polymer ?
#
loop_
_entity_poly.entity_id
_entity_poly.type
_entity_poly.pdbx_seq_one_letter_code
_entity_poly.pdbx_strand_id
1 'polypeptide(L)'
;MGVHYAKRKESVLEKVGLRTEYVAIDVDDGTMTWLNSQRTFALTDIVAASWTQDRLVKLRIETLDDSSSSSSSSFRFQFDDDHDLDAFMADVGIHASSPSRGSFSTRRRSSCGRQSLLALLSSKS
;
A
#
# COMPACT_ATOMS: atom_id res chain seq x y z
N MET A 1 -0.95 4.55 16.34
CA MET A 1 0.18 5.40 15.94
C MET A 1 1.45 4.93 16.60
N GLY A 2 2.52 4.87 15.81
CA GLY A 2 3.78 4.24 16.18
C GLY A 2 4.80 4.33 15.05
N VAL A 3 6.06 4.04 15.40
CA VAL A 3 7.18 4.02 14.46
C VAL A 3 7.44 2.58 14.04
N HIS A 4 7.39 2.35 12.73
CA HIS A 4 7.56 1.06 12.10
C HIS A 4 8.88 1.00 11.34
N TYR A 5 9.59 -0.12 11.41
CA TYR A 5 10.86 -0.30 10.70
C TYR A 5 10.72 -1.38 9.63
N ALA A 6 11.16 -1.06 8.42
CA ALA A 6 11.09 -2.00 7.30
C ALA A 6 12.32 -1.86 6.38
N LYS A 7 12.66 -2.94 5.68
CA LYS A 7 13.70 -2.94 4.65
C LYS A 7 13.17 -2.30 3.38
N ARG A 8 13.82 -1.24 2.90
CA ARG A 8 13.51 -0.63 1.61
C ARG A 8 13.84 -1.60 0.47
N LYS A 9 12.94 -1.67 -0.52
CA LYS A 9 13.03 -2.55 -1.70
C LYS A 9 12.75 -1.78 -2.99
N GLU A 10 13.40 -0.63 -3.17
CA GLU A 10 13.19 0.24 -4.32
C GLU A 10 14.19 -0.04 -5.45
N SER A 11 15.48 -0.05 -5.11
CA SER A 11 16.53 -0.29 -6.10
C SER A 11 16.66 -1.78 -6.46
N VAL A 12 17.27 -2.07 -7.60
CA VAL A 12 17.53 -3.47 -8.01
C VAL A 12 18.43 -4.17 -7.00
N LEU A 13 19.48 -3.50 -6.54
CA LEU A 13 20.41 -4.03 -5.54
C LEU A 13 19.72 -4.36 -4.21
N GLU A 14 18.77 -3.54 -3.78
CA GLU A 14 17.93 -3.81 -2.61
C GLU A 14 17.01 -5.02 -2.80
N LYS A 15 16.43 -5.15 -3.99
CA LYS A 15 15.52 -6.26 -4.35
C LYS A 15 16.26 -7.60 -4.37
N VAL A 16 17.47 -7.64 -4.94
CA VAL A 16 18.28 -8.88 -4.99
C VAL A 16 19.06 -9.16 -3.70
N GLY A 17 18.96 -8.29 -2.68
CA GLY A 17 19.59 -8.49 -1.37
C GLY A 17 21.08 -8.16 -1.31
N LEU A 18 21.64 -7.52 -2.34
CA LEU A 18 23.04 -7.08 -2.37
C LEU A 18 23.28 -5.79 -1.56
N ARG A 19 22.20 -5.05 -1.25
CA ARG A 19 22.21 -3.89 -0.37
C ARG A 19 20.98 -3.96 0.53
N THR A 20 21.14 -3.69 1.82
CA THR A 20 20.01 -3.57 2.74
C THR A 20 19.98 -2.15 3.26
N GLU A 21 18.86 -1.47 3.09
CA GLU A 21 18.61 -0.14 3.61
C GLU A 21 17.30 -0.19 4.38
N TYR A 22 17.25 0.39 5.57
CA TYR A 22 16.05 0.42 6.39
C TYR A 22 15.37 1.78 6.28
N VAL A 23 14.04 1.77 6.31
CA VAL A 23 13.20 2.96 6.45
C VAL A 23 12.45 2.88 7.77
N ALA A 24 12.45 3.98 8.50
CA ALA A 24 11.60 4.21 9.66
C ALA A 24 10.38 5.00 9.21
N ILE A 25 9.20 4.47 9.49
CA ILE A 25 7.90 4.97 9.06
C ILE A 25 7.12 5.34 10.31
N ASP A 26 6.95 6.63 10.56
CA ASP A 26 6.11 7.14 11.63
C ASP A 26 4.69 7.32 11.10
N VAL A 27 3.71 6.68 11.74
CA VAL A 27 2.30 6.80 11.38
C VAL A 27 1.59 7.52 12.52
N ASP A 28 1.20 8.78 12.30
CA ASP A 28 0.59 9.68 13.28
C ASP A 28 -0.65 10.36 12.69
N ASP A 29 -1.73 10.42 13.48
CA ASP A 29 -2.99 11.12 13.24
C ASP A 29 -3.29 11.52 11.78
N GLY A 30 -3.58 10.52 10.93
CA GLY A 30 -3.96 10.74 9.53
C GLY A 30 -2.80 10.97 8.56
N THR A 31 -1.56 10.89 9.01
CA THR A 31 -0.33 11.07 8.22
C THR A 31 0.64 9.90 8.37
N MET A 32 1.53 9.77 7.39
CA MET A 32 2.63 8.82 7.39
C MET A 32 3.91 9.55 6.97
N THR A 33 4.95 9.45 7.78
CA THR A 33 6.24 10.13 7.55
C THR A 33 7.38 9.13 7.46
N TRP A 34 8.18 9.19 6.39
CA TRP A 34 9.48 8.50 6.35
C TRP A 34 10.53 9.34 7.04
N LEU A 35 10.90 8.95 8.25
CA LEU A 35 11.83 9.69 9.10
C LEU A 35 13.20 9.87 8.44
N ASN A 36 13.68 8.88 7.68
CA ASN A 36 14.97 8.95 6.98
C ASN A 36 15.04 10.07 5.93
N SER A 37 13.90 10.40 5.29
CA SER A 37 13.83 11.37 4.20
C SER A 37 13.02 12.63 4.54
N GLN A 38 12.42 12.65 5.73
CA GLN A 38 11.47 13.67 6.19
C GLN A 38 10.32 13.91 5.19
N ARG A 39 9.93 12.88 4.44
CA ARG A 39 8.80 12.94 3.53
C ARG A 39 7.53 12.51 4.25
N THR A 40 6.53 13.39 4.26
CA THR A 40 5.24 13.15 4.89
C THR A 40 4.14 13.07 3.84
N PHE A 41 3.21 12.14 4.02
CA PHE A 41 2.05 11.92 3.16
C PHE A 41 0.80 11.84 4.04
N ALA A 42 -0.35 12.28 3.53
CA ALA A 42 -1.60 11.98 4.20
C ALA A 42 -1.97 10.51 3.95
N LEU A 43 -2.53 9.83 4.95
CA LEU A 43 -3.03 8.47 4.79
C LEU A 43 -4.16 8.40 3.74
N THR A 44 -4.91 9.50 3.58
CA THR A 44 -5.93 9.66 2.54
C THR A 44 -5.37 9.63 1.11
N ASP A 45 -4.08 9.92 0.94
CA ASP A 45 -3.40 9.90 -0.37
C ASP A 45 -3.01 8.48 -0.79
N ILE A 46 -3.15 7.49 0.10
CA ILE A 46 -2.92 6.09 -0.21
C ILE A 46 -4.07 5.56 -1.08
N VAL A 47 -3.82 5.46 -2.37
CA VAL A 47 -4.81 5.01 -3.36
C VAL A 47 -4.77 3.52 -3.61
N ALA A 48 -3.65 2.86 -3.32
CA ALA A 48 -3.55 1.40 -3.36
C ALA A 48 -2.43 0.89 -2.46
N ALA A 49 -2.65 -0.30 -1.91
CA ALA A 49 -1.68 -1.06 -1.15
C ALA A 49 -1.78 -2.54 -1.55
N SER A 50 -0.67 -3.26 -1.53
CA SER A 50 -0.68 -4.72 -1.66
C SER A 50 0.43 -5.33 -0.82
N TRP A 51 0.13 -6.44 -0.16
CA TRP A 51 1.08 -7.18 0.65
C TRP A 51 1.10 -8.66 0.26
N THR A 52 2.26 -9.29 0.44
CA THR A 52 2.48 -10.72 0.15
C THR A 52 2.82 -11.48 1.42
N GLN A 53 2.84 -12.81 1.31
CA GLN A 53 3.22 -13.72 2.41
C GLN A 53 4.66 -13.50 2.87
N ASP A 54 5.53 -13.00 1.99
CA ASP A 54 6.91 -12.66 2.32
C ASP A 54 7.05 -11.31 3.03
N ARG A 55 5.96 -10.78 3.59
CA ARG A 55 5.87 -9.47 4.25
C ARG A 55 6.27 -8.28 3.40
N LEU A 56 6.21 -8.43 2.08
CA LEU A 56 6.52 -7.36 1.14
C LEU A 56 5.29 -6.50 0.94
N VAL A 57 5.37 -5.23 1.33
CA VAL A 57 4.34 -4.22 1.08
C VAL A 57 4.72 -3.37 -0.11
N LYS A 58 3.73 -3.11 -0.96
CA LYS A 58 3.80 -2.11 -2.02
C LYS A 58 2.69 -1.10 -1.81
N LEU A 59 3.07 0.15 -1.62
CA LEU A 59 2.14 1.28 -1.53
C LEU A 59 2.16 2.08 -2.83
N ARG A 60 1.02 2.67 -3.16
CA ARG A 60 0.88 3.72 -4.17
C ARG A 60 0.18 4.90 -3.51
N ILE A 61 0.85 6.04 -3.58
CA ILE A 61 0.43 7.31 -3.01
C ILE A 61 0.19 8.28 -4.17
N GLU A 62 -0.93 9.00 -4.14
CA GLU A 62 -1.27 10.00 -5.14
C GLU A 62 -1.51 11.34 -4.45
N THR A 63 -0.52 12.23 -4.56
CA THR A 63 -0.57 13.57 -3.99
C THR A 63 -1.18 14.54 -4.99
N LEU A 64 -2.07 15.41 -4.50
CA LEU A 64 -2.65 16.48 -5.30
C LEU A 64 -1.76 17.72 -5.16
N ASP A 65 -1.01 18.05 -6.21
CA ASP A 65 -0.30 19.32 -6.26
C ASP A 65 -1.25 20.44 -6.74
N ASP A 66 -1.02 21.67 -6.25
CA ASP A 66 -1.80 22.89 -6.57
C ASP A 66 -1.93 23.16 -8.08
N SER A 67 -1.10 22.53 -8.92
CA SER A 67 -1.11 22.64 -10.38
C SER A 67 -2.12 21.74 -11.09
N SER A 68 -3.07 21.11 -10.39
CA SER A 68 -4.08 20.18 -10.94
C SER A 68 -3.53 18.92 -11.63
N SER A 69 -2.23 18.67 -11.50
CA SER A 69 -1.56 17.43 -11.93
C SER A 69 -1.35 16.54 -10.71
N SER A 70 -1.94 15.35 -10.69
CA SER A 70 -1.67 14.39 -9.61
C SER A 70 -0.30 13.75 -9.79
N SER A 71 0.52 13.80 -8.74
CA SER A 71 1.81 13.12 -8.69
C SER A 71 1.63 11.76 -8.04
N SER A 72 1.86 10.68 -8.80
CA SER A 72 1.74 9.30 -8.31
C SER A 72 3.11 8.71 -8.00
N SER A 73 3.31 8.27 -6.76
CA SER A 73 4.53 7.61 -6.32
C SER A 73 4.23 6.19 -5.82
N SER A 74 5.18 5.25 -6.00
CA SER A 74 5.03 3.88 -5.51
C SER A 74 6.25 3.44 -4.72
N PHE A 75 5.99 2.88 -3.54
CA PHE A 75 6.99 2.52 -2.55
C PHE A 75 6.91 1.04 -2.26
N ARG A 76 8.07 0.43 -2.00
CA ARG A 76 8.17 -0.99 -1.67
C ARG A 76 9.08 -1.18 -0.47
N PHE A 77 8.60 -1.93 0.50
CA PHE A 77 9.35 -2.27 1.69
C PHE A 77 8.92 -3.62 2.23
N GLN A 78 9.79 -4.25 3.00
CA GLN A 78 9.58 -5.58 3.55
C GLN A 78 9.80 -5.56 5.06
N PHE A 79 8.84 -6.08 5.82
CA PHE A 79 8.95 -6.21 7.28
C PHE A 79 9.71 -7.47 7.66
N ASP A 80 10.37 -7.43 8.82
CA ASP A 80 11.13 -8.56 9.34
C ASP A 80 10.23 -9.60 10.00
N ASP A 81 9.15 -9.15 10.65
CA ASP A 81 8.15 -9.98 11.34
C ASP A 81 6.72 -9.70 10.83
N ASP A 82 5.84 -10.69 10.93
CA ASP A 82 4.42 -10.62 10.56
C ASP A 82 3.69 -9.69 11.55
N HIS A 83 4.09 -9.67 12.83
CA HIS A 83 3.50 -8.79 13.83
C HIS A 83 3.69 -7.29 13.48
N ASP A 84 4.88 -6.92 12.99
CA ASP A 84 5.17 -5.53 12.60
C ASP A 84 4.37 -5.14 11.35
N LEU A 85 4.22 -6.06 10.40
CA LEU A 85 3.35 -5.86 9.24
C LEU A 85 1.90 -5.63 9.68
N ASP A 86 1.36 -6.49 10.54
CA ASP A 86 -0.03 -6.40 11.00
C ASP A 86 -0.28 -5.09 11.77
N ALA A 87 0.66 -4.69 12.63
CA ALA A 87 0.61 -3.41 13.34
C ALA A 87 0.63 -2.22 12.37
N PHE A 88 1.52 -2.25 11.38
CA PHE A 88 1.59 -1.21 10.35
C PHE A 88 0.30 -1.10 9.55
N MET A 89 -0.27 -2.23 9.11
CA MET A 89 -1.50 -2.27 8.32
C MET A 89 -2.69 -1.72 9.12
N ALA A 90 -2.77 -2.04 10.40
CA ALA A 90 -3.77 -1.50 11.31
C ALA A 90 -3.63 0.02 11.48
N ASP A 91 -2.41 0.52 11.70
CA ASP A 91 -2.14 1.96 11.87
C ASP A 91 -2.45 2.77 10.60
N VAL A 92 -2.23 2.19 9.41
CA VAL A 92 -2.57 2.80 8.12
C VAL A 92 -4.07 2.73 7.81
N GLY A 93 -4.86 2.04 8.65
CA GLY A 93 -6.31 1.89 8.48
C GLY A 93 -6.70 0.84 7.44
N ILE A 94 -5.79 -0.05 7.05
CA ILE A 94 -6.06 -1.17 6.14
C ILE A 94 -6.40 -2.40 6.97
N HIS A 95 -7.68 -2.62 7.19
CA HIS A 95 -8.18 -3.82 7.87
C HIS A 95 -8.24 -5.00 6.89
N ALA A 96 -7.12 -5.73 6.79
CA ALA A 96 -7.04 -6.95 6.00
C ALA A 96 -7.93 -8.05 6.57
N SER A 97 -8.72 -8.71 5.72
CA SER A 97 -9.45 -9.94 6.10
C SER A 97 -8.54 -11.17 6.20
N SER A 98 -7.32 -11.08 5.66
CA SER A 98 -6.28 -12.10 5.76
C SER A 98 -4.91 -11.41 5.90
N PRO A 99 -4.15 -11.70 6.97
CA PRO A 99 -2.83 -11.09 7.21
C PRO A 99 -1.80 -11.55 6.18
N SER A 100 -1.97 -12.76 5.62
CA SER A 100 -0.97 -13.41 4.77
C SER A 100 -0.80 -12.80 3.37
N ARG A 101 -1.87 -12.26 2.77
CA ARG A 101 -1.81 -11.66 1.43
C ARG A 101 -3.06 -10.86 1.19
N GLY A 102 -2.90 -9.70 0.57
CA GLY A 102 -4.05 -8.93 0.11
C GLY A 102 -3.67 -7.72 -0.71
N SER A 103 -4.72 -7.05 -1.16
CA SER A 103 -4.60 -5.75 -1.79
C SER A 103 -5.79 -4.89 -1.43
N PHE A 104 -5.51 -3.60 -1.34
CA PHE A 104 -6.46 -2.53 -1.16
C PHE A 104 -6.30 -1.56 -2.33
N SER A 105 -7.42 -1.05 -2.83
CA SER A 105 -7.39 0.11 -3.72
C SER A 105 -8.63 0.95 -3.48
N THR A 106 -8.42 2.23 -3.22
CA THR A 106 -9.47 3.22 -3.16
C THR A 106 -9.98 3.41 -4.58
N ARG A 107 -11.06 2.70 -4.96
CA ARG A 107 -11.82 3.08 -6.15
C ARG A 107 -12.37 4.47 -5.88
N ARG A 108 -11.71 5.51 -6.41
CA ARG A 108 -12.42 6.76 -6.69
C ARG A 108 -13.67 6.35 -7.46
N ARG A 109 -14.85 6.60 -6.87
CA ARG A 109 -16.16 6.27 -7.45
C ARG A 109 -16.25 6.90 -8.85
N SER A 110 -15.81 6.20 -9.89
CA SER A 110 -16.37 6.37 -11.22
C SER A 110 -17.66 5.54 -11.22
N SER A 111 -18.77 6.19 -10.85
CA SER A 111 -20.08 5.71 -11.29
C SER A 111 -20.04 5.58 -12.80
N CYS A 112 -20.20 4.35 -13.32
CA CYS A 112 -20.49 3.93 -14.71
C CYS A 112 -19.66 2.69 -15.04
N GLY A 113 -20.23 1.49 -14.93
CA GLY A 113 -19.50 0.27 -15.29
C GLY A 113 -20.34 -1.00 -15.16
N ARG A 114 -21.44 -1.02 -15.92
CA ARG A 114 -22.30 -2.15 -16.31
C ARG A 114 -22.05 -3.52 -15.65
N GLN A 115 -23.14 -4.01 -15.07
CA GLN A 115 -23.44 -5.42 -14.85
C GLN A 115 -22.89 -6.30 -15.98
N SER A 116 -21.92 -7.16 -15.66
CA SER A 116 -21.73 -8.39 -16.42
C SER A 116 -22.80 -9.36 -15.92
N LEU A 117 -23.96 -9.35 -16.58
CA LEU A 117 -24.86 -10.48 -16.55
C LEU A 117 -24.05 -11.66 -17.11
N LEU A 118 -23.75 -12.59 -16.21
CA LEU A 118 -23.34 -13.93 -16.56
C LEU A 118 -24.22 -14.41 -17.72
N ALA A 119 -23.54 -14.58 -18.85
CA ALA A 119 -23.75 -15.58 -19.87
C ALA A 119 -24.97 -16.48 -19.60
N LEU A 120 -25.98 -16.46 -20.46
CA LEU A 120 -26.01 -17.40 -21.59
C LEU A 120 -25.47 -18.76 -21.16
N LEU A 121 -26.32 -19.60 -20.55
CA LEU A 121 -26.32 -21.06 -20.61
C LEU A 121 -27.40 -21.62 -19.66
N SER A 122 -28.65 -21.64 -20.11
CA SER A 122 -29.58 -22.73 -19.77
C SER A 122 -30.69 -22.80 -20.80
N SER A 123 -30.29 -23.04 -22.04
CA SER A 123 -31.15 -23.67 -23.05
C SER A 123 -31.34 -25.14 -22.66
N LYS A 124 -32.55 -25.51 -22.24
CA LYS A 124 -33.20 -26.82 -22.45
C LYS A 124 -34.37 -27.00 -21.46
N SER A 125 -35.59 -26.88 -21.97
CA SER A 125 -36.43 -28.05 -22.24
C SER A 125 -37.53 -27.68 -23.23
#